data_AF-A0A9D2NJI0-F1
#
_entry.id   AF-A0A9D2NJI0-F1
#
_cell.length_a   1.000
_cell.length_b   1.000
_cell.length_c   1.000
_cell.angle_alpha   90.00
_cell.angle_beta   90.00
_cell.angle_gamma   90.00
#
_symmetry.space_group_name_H-M   'P 1'
#
loop_
_entity.id
_entity.type
_entity.pdbx_description
1 polymer ?
#
loop_
_entity_poly.entity_id
_entity_poly.type
_entity_poly.pdbx_seq_one_letter_code
_entity_poly.pdbx_strand_id
1 'polypeptide(L)'
;MRNLLLWAFRLKWLGLLGLPMLISDHPFWKWMWLFWLFGLLEIVMQLPVFIQSLRQIAGIVICEAQNRPMPDKDNYTPQVRYRLPFEGAWTAVNGGVNKETSHSWEINSQRYAYDFLILDEEGKSFRGDPSACESYYCYGQTILAPADGVVEELRTDCADSVILGNGRTDPLIRDIRGNYVLIRHTNLGSDVSAAASGSEYSLLAHLMPGSIRVKKGQLVKCGEPVARCGNSGNSTEPHLHFQVQRTKSFFSAAGLPIHFSSVLRSPQPGYAGYDSRPLPVHEDGRFLHRGERIQNAMKKKKPDIPVNLLFQACYNPELEKEIAACKEACHRYNQLSPNDREAQQEILAGLLGGMGKDAVFTPPFWCDYGYHIFVGDSFYANHNLVITDGAEVRIGDHVFIAPNCCITTAEHALDPAQRRAGMEIAKPVNIGNDVWIGAGSTILAGVTIGDGSVIGAGSVVTKDIPAGVIAVGVPCRVVREINEADKNRYPLYEPDGEDDSAAGKN
;
A
#
# COMPACT_ATOMS: atom_id res chain seq x y z
N MET A 1 25.39 -23.19 24.56
CA MET A 1 26.15 -21.96 24.90
C MET A 1 25.27 -20.84 25.46
N ARG A 2 24.14 -20.48 24.81
CA ARG A 2 23.22 -19.41 25.26
C ARG A 2 22.59 -19.63 26.64
N ASN A 3 22.06 -20.83 26.92
CA ASN A 3 21.52 -21.18 28.24
C ASN A 3 22.59 -21.16 29.36
N LEU A 4 23.83 -21.49 29.02
CA LEU A 4 24.97 -21.44 29.94
C LEU A 4 25.31 -19.98 30.32
N LEU A 5 25.25 -19.06 29.35
CA LEU A 5 25.43 -17.62 29.58
C LEU A 5 24.32 -17.03 30.45
N LEU A 6 23.06 -17.39 30.19
CA LEU A 6 21.93 -16.97 31.03
C LEU A 6 22.03 -17.51 32.46
N TRP A 7 22.54 -18.74 32.63
CA TRP A 7 22.83 -19.29 33.94
C TRP A 7 23.99 -18.56 34.63
N ALA A 8 25.05 -18.20 33.89
CA ALA A 8 26.18 -17.42 34.41
C ALA A 8 25.75 -16.05 34.95
N PHE A 9 24.77 -15.39 34.34
CA PHE A 9 24.23 -14.13 34.88
C PHE A 9 23.55 -14.28 36.25
N ARG A 10 23.03 -15.47 36.58
CA ARG A 10 22.47 -15.70 37.93
C ARG A 10 23.55 -15.87 38.99
N LEU A 11 24.74 -16.30 38.60
CA LEU A 11 25.86 -16.50 39.52
C LEU A 11 26.35 -15.17 40.13
N LYS A 12 26.09 -14.02 39.49
CA LYS A 12 26.42 -12.69 40.05
C LYS A 12 25.85 -12.47 41.45
N TRP A 13 24.69 -13.07 41.75
CA TRP A 13 24.03 -12.97 43.05
C TRP A 13 24.76 -13.73 44.16
N LEU A 14 25.56 -14.75 43.83
CA LEU A 14 26.48 -15.37 44.79
C LEU A 14 27.55 -14.37 45.27
N GLY A 15 27.81 -13.32 44.47
CA GLY A 15 28.62 -12.16 44.83
C GLY A 15 28.16 -11.47 46.11
N LEU A 16 26.85 -11.45 46.40
CA LEU A 16 26.30 -10.84 47.61
C LEU A 16 26.72 -11.62 48.88
N LEU A 17 26.96 -12.93 48.77
CA LEU A 17 27.47 -13.74 49.88
C LEU A 17 28.92 -13.36 50.23
N GLY A 18 29.62 -12.63 49.37
CA GLY A 18 30.96 -12.09 49.60
C GLY A 18 31.00 -10.81 50.43
N LEU A 19 29.87 -10.13 50.67
CA LEU A 19 29.80 -8.86 51.43
C LEU A 19 30.50 -8.87 52.81
N PRO A 20 30.51 -9.98 53.58
CA PRO A 20 31.26 -10.05 54.84
C PRO A 20 32.77 -9.84 54.70
N MET A 21 33.34 -9.85 53.49
CA MET A 21 34.75 -9.51 53.27
C MET A 21 35.12 -8.10 53.74
N LEU A 22 34.13 -7.19 53.85
CA LEU A 22 34.33 -5.83 54.34
C LEU A 22 34.72 -5.78 55.83
N ILE A 23 34.49 -6.88 56.56
CA ILE A 23 34.73 -6.99 58.00
C ILE A 23 35.47 -8.29 58.39
N SER A 24 35.82 -9.14 57.42
CA SER A 24 36.46 -10.45 57.65
C SER A 24 37.41 -10.83 56.51
N ASP A 25 38.63 -11.25 56.86
CA ASP A 25 39.67 -11.61 55.89
C ASP A 25 39.62 -13.06 55.40
N HIS A 26 38.59 -13.81 55.78
CA HIS A 26 38.49 -15.23 55.43
C HIS A 26 38.43 -15.43 53.89
N PRO A 27 39.29 -16.28 53.30
CA PRO A 27 39.41 -16.43 51.84
C PRO A 27 38.11 -16.73 51.12
N PHE A 28 37.20 -17.49 51.76
CA PHE A 28 35.88 -17.81 51.22
C PHE A 28 35.10 -16.57 50.77
N TRP A 29 35.11 -15.48 51.54
CA TRP A 29 34.37 -14.27 51.18
C TRP A 29 34.95 -13.59 49.93
N LYS A 30 36.28 -13.64 49.77
CA LYS A 30 36.98 -13.14 48.57
C LYS A 30 36.61 -13.97 47.33
N TRP A 31 36.51 -15.30 47.46
CA TRP A 31 36.04 -16.17 46.38
C TRP A 31 34.59 -15.89 45.99
N MET A 32 33.70 -15.71 46.98
CA MET A 32 32.31 -15.35 46.70
C MET A 32 32.22 -13.97 46.05
N TRP A 33 33.02 -12.99 46.47
CA TRP A 33 33.08 -11.67 45.84
C TRP A 33 33.48 -11.69 44.37
N LEU A 34 34.34 -12.61 43.92
CA LEU A 34 34.72 -12.71 42.51
C LEU A 34 33.53 -12.99 41.58
N PHE A 35 32.42 -13.54 42.09
CA PHE A 35 31.21 -13.72 41.31
C PHE A 35 30.56 -12.39 40.89
N TRP A 36 30.89 -11.24 41.51
CA TRP A 36 30.47 -9.92 41.04
C TRP A 36 30.99 -9.59 39.64
N LEU A 37 32.09 -10.21 39.19
CA LEU A 37 32.62 -10.05 37.82
C LEU A 37 31.65 -10.53 36.74
N PHE A 38 30.71 -11.44 37.07
CA PHE A 38 29.63 -11.81 36.15
C PHE A 38 28.63 -10.66 35.91
N GLY A 39 28.53 -9.70 36.83
CA GLY A 39 27.78 -8.46 36.61
C GLY A 39 28.45 -7.54 35.59
N LEU A 40 29.79 -7.48 35.58
CA LEU A 40 30.54 -6.74 34.55
C LEU A 40 30.33 -7.37 33.17
N LEU A 41 30.30 -8.71 33.10
CA LEU A 41 30.00 -9.44 31.86
C LEU A 41 28.60 -9.09 31.33
N GLU A 42 27.60 -8.99 32.21
CA GLU A 42 26.23 -8.59 31.83
C GLU A 42 26.18 -7.16 31.29
N ILE A 43 26.86 -6.21 31.94
CA ILE A 43 26.98 -4.83 31.46
C ILE A 43 27.60 -4.79 30.05
N VAL A 44 28.69 -5.53 29.84
CA VAL A 44 29.35 -5.60 28.53
C VAL A 44 28.43 -6.21 27.47
N MET A 45 27.67 -7.26 27.82
CA MET A 45 26.73 -7.89 26.90
C MET A 45 25.53 -7.00 26.57
N GLN A 46 25.09 -6.15 27.50
CA GLN A 46 24.00 -5.18 27.30
C GLN A 46 24.45 -3.87 26.63
N LEU A 47 25.76 -3.64 26.50
CA LEU A 47 26.32 -2.42 25.93
C LEU A 47 25.76 -2.06 24.53
N PRO A 48 25.54 -3.01 23.59
CA PRO A 48 24.95 -2.68 22.29
C PRO A 48 23.54 -2.09 22.39
N VAL A 49 22.69 -2.61 23.29
CA VAL A 49 21.34 -2.08 23.52
C VAL A 49 21.43 -0.74 24.24
N PHE A 50 22.31 -0.61 25.23
CA PHE A 50 22.54 0.66 25.93
C PHE A 50 22.95 1.79 24.97
N ILE A 51 23.87 1.53 24.03
CA ILE A 51 24.26 2.48 22.99
C ILE A 51 23.07 2.86 22.09
N GLN A 52 22.19 1.90 21.77
CA GLN A 52 20.99 2.18 21.00
C GLN A 52 19.97 3.02 21.78
N SER A 53 19.85 2.82 23.09
CA SER A 53 19.03 3.69 23.95
C SER A 53 19.58 5.12 23.96
N LEU A 54 20.90 5.31 24.01
CA LEU A 54 21.50 6.64 23.86
C LEU A 54 21.21 7.25 22.48
N ARG A 55 21.23 6.45 21.41
CA ARG A 55 20.84 6.88 20.06
C ARG A 55 19.37 7.27 19.97
N GLN A 56 18.47 6.57 20.66
CA GLN A 56 17.06 6.97 20.73
C GLN A 56 16.92 8.33 21.43
N ILE A 57 17.60 8.55 22.57
CA ILE A 57 17.56 9.83 23.29
C ILE A 57 18.07 10.97 22.40
N ALA A 58 19.23 10.80 21.76
CA ALA A 58 19.74 11.79 20.80
C ALA A 58 18.79 11.97 19.61
N GLY A 59 18.18 10.88 19.15
CA GLY A 59 17.23 10.85 18.05
C GLY A 59 15.95 11.63 18.31
N ILE A 60 15.43 11.65 19.54
CA ILE A 60 14.30 12.49 19.96
C ILE A 60 14.63 13.97 19.70
N VAL A 61 15.79 14.44 20.18
CA VAL A 61 16.23 15.83 20.01
C VAL A 61 16.40 16.19 18.52
N ILE A 62 17.02 15.30 17.74
CA ILE A 62 17.21 15.50 16.29
C ILE A 62 15.85 15.55 15.58
N CYS A 63 14.94 14.64 15.92
CA CYS A 63 13.61 14.57 15.33
C CYS A 63 12.82 15.86 15.56
N GLU A 64 12.85 16.41 16.78
CA GLU A 64 12.16 17.67 17.13
C GLU A 64 12.79 18.90 16.47
N ALA A 65 14.10 18.88 16.21
CA ALA A 65 14.77 19.95 15.49
C ALA A 65 14.43 19.92 13.99
N GLN A 66 14.24 18.73 13.41
CA GLN A 66 13.96 18.53 11.99
C GLN A 66 12.48 18.68 11.62
N ASN A 67 11.56 18.59 12.59
CA ASN A 67 10.12 18.55 12.34
C ASN A 67 9.39 19.53 13.26
N ARG A 68 9.16 20.75 12.77
CA ARG A 68 8.34 21.77 13.45
C ARG A 68 7.35 22.37 12.44
N PRO A 69 6.04 22.07 12.53
CA PRO A 69 5.40 21.18 13.52
C PRO A 69 5.78 19.70 13.34
N MET A 70 5.59 18.91 14.40
CA MET A 70 5.70 17.45 14.33
C MET A 70 4.51 16.87 13.54
N PRO A 71 4.69 15.81 12.75
CA PRO A 71 3.57 15.14 12.08
C PRO A 71 2.57 14.60 13.09
N ASP A 72 1.28 14.88 12.87
CA ASP A 72 0.16 14.36 13.63
C ASP A 72 -1.06 14.06 12.74
N LYS A 73 -2.11 13.48 13.34
CA LYS A 73 -3.31 13.03 12.63
C LYS A 73 -4.12 14.17 11.96
N ASP A 74 -3.86 15.42 12.34
CA ASP A 74 -4.59 16.60 11.90
C ASP A 74 -3.75 17.42 10.89
N ASN A 75 -2.43 17.29 10.90
CA ASN A 75 -1.50 18.05 10.05
C ASN A 75 -0.74 17.22 9.01
N TYR A 76 -0.86 15.88 9.03
CA TYR A 76 -0.17 14.99 8.10
C TYR A 76 -1.13 14.15 7.27
N THR A 77 -0.96 14.18 5.94
CA THR A 77 -1.67 13.32 5.00
C THR A 77 -0.72 12.28 4.41
N PRO A 78 -0.98 10.97 4.63
CA PRO A 78 -0.18 9.90 4.03
C PRO A 78 -0.11 10.02 2.50
N GLN A 79 1.08 9.87 1.96
CA GLN A 79 1.34 9.93 0.51
C GLN A 79 1.10 8.59 -0.19
N VAL A 80 0.99 7.52 0.59
CA VAL A 80 0.86 6.15 0.13
C VAL A 80 -0.35 5.51 0.79
N ARG A 81 -1.08 4.70 0.01
CA ARG A 81 -2.17 3.86 0.54
C ARG A 81 -1.57 2.59 1.12
N TYR A 82 -1.72 2.39 2.42
CA TYR A 82 -1.22 1.21 3.12
C TYR A 82 -2.29 0.14 3.30
N ARG A 83 -1.87 -1.11 3.17
CA ARG A 83 -2.62 -2.33 3.52
C ARG A 83 -2.04 -2.94 4.79
N LEU A 84 -2.84 -3.69 5.56
CA LEU A 84 -2.30 -4.46 6.68
C LEU A 84 -1.27 -5.47 6.17
N PRO A 85 -0.06 -5.56 6.77
CA PRO A 85 1.06 -6.37 6.28
C PRO A 85 0.93 -7.87 6.59
N PHE A 86 -0.28 -8.41 6.62
CA PHE A 86 -0.57 -9.81 6.95
C PHE A 86 -1.92 -10.26 6.39
N GLU A 87 -2.12 -11.58 6.36
CA GLU A 87 -3.41 -12.22 6.07
C GLU A 87 -4.12 -12.65 7.35
N GLY A 88 -5.43 -12.85 7.25
CA GLY A 88 -6.28 -13.23 8.38
C GLY A 88 -6.52 -12.10 9.37
N ALA A 89 -7.11 -12.47 10.51
CA ALA A 89 -7.42 -11.54 11.59
C ALA A 89 -6.30 -11.52 12.64
N TRP A 90 -5.82 -10.31 12.93
CA TRP A 90 -4.82 -10.02 13.95
C TRP A 90 -5.39 -9.00 14.93
N THR A 91 -4.73 -8.81 16.06
CA THR A 91 -5.05 -7.83 17.08
C THR A 91 -3.99 -6.73 17.07
N ALA A 92 -4.41 -5.47 17.03
CA ALA A 92 -3.54 -4.36 17.41
C ALA A 92 -3.46 -4.35 18.95
N VAL A 93 -2.34 -4.79 19.52
CA VAL A 93 -2.13 -4.78 20.98
C VAL A 93 -1.48 -3.49 21.47
N ASN A 94 -0.86 -2.77 20.55
CA ASN A 94 -0.34 -1.44 20.76
C ASN A 94 -0.46 -0.62 19.48
N GLY A 95 -0.61 0.68 19.65
CA GLY A 95 -0.64 1.64 18.56
C GLY A 95 -1.92 2.48 18.55
N GLY A 96 -1.86 3.54 17.76
CA GLY A 96 -2.89 4.56 17.65
C GLY A 96 -2.29 5.95 17.58
N VAL A 97 -3.16 6.93 17.36
CA VAL A 97 -2.77 8.33 17.11
C VAL A 97 -2.85 9.22 18.35
N ASN A 98 -3.15 8.63 19.51
CA ASN A 98 -3.25 9.35 20.78
C ASN A 98 -2.33 8.72 21.86
N LYS A 99 -1.95 9.53 22.86
CA LYS A 99 -1.05 9.14 23.95
C LYS A 99 -1.56 7.95 24.76
N GLU A 100 -2.87 7.79 24.88
CA GLU A 100 -3.53 6.72 25.63
C GLU A 100 -3.48 5.36 24.91
N THR A 101 -3.19 5.39 23.61
CA THR A 101 -3.24 4.23 22.71
C THR A 101 -1.87 3.73 22.28
N SER A 102 -0.89 4.63 22.20
CA SER A 102 0.50 4.31 21.82
C SER A 102 1.40 4.23 23.06
N HIS A 103 2.04 3.08 23.29
CA HIS A 103 3.04 2.94 24.35
C HIS A 103 4.36 3.67 24.03
N SER A 104 4.57 4.09 22.77
CA SER A 104 5.81 4.70 22.27
C SER A 104 5.66 6.22 22.08
N TRP A 105 4.66 6.83 22.71
CA TRP A 105 4.29 8.23 22.47
C TRP A 105 5.45 9.22 22.65
N GLU A 106 6.26 9.00 23.68
CA GLU A 106 7.41 9.84 24.05
C GLU A 106 8.65 9.58 23.17
N ILE A 107 8.61 8.53 22.32
CA ILE A 107 9.67 8.23 21.36
C ILE A 107 9.18 8.68 19.99
N ASN A 108 9.55 9.89 19.59
CA ASN A 108 9.05 10.55 18.37
C ASN A 108 9.16 9.70 17.09
N SER A 109 10.16 8.82 17.01
CA SER A 109 10.35 7.93 15.86
C SER A 109 9.49 6.68 15.83
N GLN A 110 8.86 6.35 16.96
CA GLN A 110 8.01 5.17 17.16
C GLN A 110 6.59 5.57 17.61
N ARG A 111 6.28 6.86 17.66
CA ARG A 111 5.03 7.41 18.21
C ARG A 111 3.77 6.77 17.64
N TYR A 112 3.78 6.44 16.35
CA TYR A 112 2.65 5.81 15.63
C TYR A 112 2.94 4.36 15.23
N ALA A 113 3.87 3.70 15.92
CA ALA A 113 4.12 2.28 15.71
C ALA A 113 2.93 1.43 16.20
N TYR A 114 2.72 0.32 15.52
CA TYR A 114 1.76 -0.71 15.85
C TYR A 114 2.47 -2.00 16.18
N ASP A 115 2.01 -2.67 17.22
CA ASP A 115 2.36 -4.07 17.47
C ASP A 115 1.16 -4.94 17.18
N PHE A 116 1.35 -5.83 16.21
CA PHE A 116 0.32 -6.77 15.78
C PHE A 116 0.70 -8.19 16.21
N LEU A 117 -0.24 -8.88 16.85
CA LEU A 117 -0.14 -10.31 17.14
C LEU A 117 -1.52 -10.95 17.04
N ILE A 118 -1.62 -12.26 17.23
CA ILE A 118 -2.90 -12.98 17.15
C ILE A 118 -3.31 -13.38 18.56
N LEU A 119 -4.49 -12.91 18.99
CA LEU A 119 -5.14 -13.36 20.23
C LEU A 119 -6.30 -14.30 19.91
N ASP A 120 -6.48 -15.33 20.75
CA ASP A 120 -7.71 -16.12 20.77
C ASP A 120 -8.88 -15.37 21.43
N GLU A 121 -10.05 -16.01 21.49
CA GLU A 121 -11.28 -15.41 22.02
C GLU A 121 -11.18 -15.10 23.52
N GLU A 122 -10.28 -15.80 24.24
CA GLU A 122 -9.98 -15.57 25.64
C GLU A 122 -8.88 -14.51 25.87
N GLY A 123 -8.31 -13.95 24.79
CA GLY A 123 -7.27 -12.91 24.86
C GLY A 123 -5.85 -13.46 25.08
N LYS A 124 -5.58 -14.73 24.79
CA LYS A 124 -4.22 -15.31 24.89
C LYS A 124 -3.51 -15.28 23.54
N SER A 125 -2.20 -15.00 23.56
CA SER A 125 -1.34 -14.93 22.37
C SER A 125 -0.71 -16.27 21.96
N PHE A 126 -0.85 -17.32 22.78
CA PHE A 126 -0.18 -18.60 22.59
C PHE A 126 -1.00 -19.79 23.11
N ARG A 127 -0.62 -20.98 22.64
CA ARG A 127 -1.10 -22.28 23.12
C ARG A 127 0.06 -23.20 23.44
N GLY A 128 0.08 -23.76 24.65
CA GLY A 128 1.14 -24.68 25.08
C GLY A 128 2.20 -23.99 25.91
N ASP A 129 3.47 -24.19 25.59
CA ASP A 129 4.62 -23.70 26.36
C ASP A 129 4.91 -22.22 26.06
N PRO A 130 4.67 -21.27 26.99
CA PRO A 130 4.93 -19.85 26.76
C PRO A 130 6.41 -19.50 26.58
N SER A 131 7.34 -20.41 26.87
CA SER A 131 8.77 -20.16 26.66
C SER A 131 9.24 -20.49 25.24
N ALA A 132 8.42 -21.20 24.45
CA ALA A 132 8.68 -21.58 23.07
C ALA A 132 7.98 -20.60 22.11
N CYS A 133 8.73 -20.08 21.13
CA CYS A 133 8.18 -19.14 20.15
C CYS A 133 7.07 -19.79 19.30
N GLU A 134 7.23 -21.08 19.00
CA GLU A 134 6.30 -21.89 18.21
C GLU A 134 4.92 -22.07 18.85
N SER A 135 4.79 -21.80 20.15
CA SER A 135 3.51 -21.83 20.85
C SER A 135 2.64 -20.62 20.51
N TYR A 136 3.21 -19.53 19.99
CA TYR A 136 2.48 -18.29 19.72
C TYR A 136 1.81 -18.32 18.36
N TYR A 137 0.54 -17.90 18.31
CA TYR A 137 -0.29 -18.03 17.11
C TYR A 137 0.25 -17.23 15.91
N CYS A 138 0.88 -16.09 16.17
CA CYS A 138 1.48 -15.22 15.15
C CYS A 138 2.87 -15.69 14.69
N TYR A 139 3.58 -16.53 15.45
CA TYR A 139 4.93 -16.95 15.09
C TYR A 139 4.93 -17.76 13.78
N GLY A 140 5.80 -17.39 12.85
CA GLY A 140 5.89 -18.04 11.54
C GLY A 140 4.81 -17.63 10.52
N GLN A 141 3.83 -16.79 10.91
CA GLN A 141 2.83 -16.25 9.98
C GLN A 141 3.48 -15.38 8.91
N THR A 142 2.93 -15.38 7.70
CA THR A 142 3.47 -14.62 6.57
C THR A 142 3.28 -13.12 6.76
N ILE A 143 4.35 -12.36 6.48
CA ILE A 143 4.35 -10.90 6.50
C ILE A 143 4.49 -10.40 5.08
N LEU A 144 3.62 -9.45 4.73
CA LEU A 144 3.44 -8.90 3.40
C LEU A 144 3.99 -7.49 3.30
N ALA A 145 4.41 -7.08 2.11
CA ALA A 145 4.68 -5.68 1.82
C ALA A 145 3.38 -4.87 1.97
N PRO A 146 3.37 -3.79 2.79
CA PRO A 146 2.16 -3.03 3.10
C PRO A 146 1.74 -2.09 1.95
N ALA A 147 2.66 -1.78 1.03
CA ALA A 147 2.47 -0.98 -0.16
C ALA A 147 3.56 -1.31 -1.18
N ASP A 148 3.38 -0.87 -2.43
CA ASP A 148 4.42 -0.93 -3.46
C ASP A 148 5.65 -0.13 -3.03
N GLY A 149 6.85 -0.63 -3.30
CA GLY A 149 8.07 0.09 -2.93
C GLY A 149 9.37 -0.64 -3.26
N VAL A 150 10.47 -0.11 -2.73
CA VAL A 150 11.82 -0.67 -2.88
C VAL A 150 12.37 -1.03 -1.52
N VAL A 151 12.94 -2.22 -1.38
CA VAL A 151 13.60 -2.64 -0.14
C VAL A 151 14.88 -1.81 0.05
N GLU A 152 14.83 -0.85 0.97
CA GLU A 152 15.91 0.12 1.21
C GLU A 152 17.00 -0.49 2.12
N GLU A 153 16.57 -1.20 3.16
CA GLU A 153 17.45 -1.78 4.17
C GLU A 153 16.83 -3.04 4.75
N LEU A 154 17.67 -3.99 5.17
CA LEU A 154 17.23 -5.20 5.85
C LEU A 154 18.31 -5.71 6.81
N ARG A 155 17.90 -6.52 7.78
CA ARG A 155 18.79 -7.24 8.69
C ARG A 155 18.28 -8.67 8.91
N THR A 156 19.18 -9.65 8.85
CA THR A 156 18.84 -11.09 8.82
C THR A 156 19.63 -11.96 9.80
N ASP A 157 20.58 -11.38 10.55
CA ASP A 157 21.57 -12.09 11.38
C ASP A 157 21.15 -12.24 12.85
N CYS A 158 19.94 -11.82 13.22
CA CYS A 158 19.45 -11.92 14.59
C CYS A 158 18.71 -13.24 14.81
N ALA A 159 19.06 -13.97 15.87
CA ALA A 159 18.25 -15.09 16.36
C ALA A 159 16.99 -14.57 17.08
N ASP A 160 15.98 -15.43 17.24
CA ASP A 160 14.84 -15.13 18.11
C ASP A 160 15.30 -14.97 19.56
N SER A 161 14.73 -14.00 20.26
CA SER A 161 14.99 -13.69 21.67
C SER A 161 14.37 -14.74 22.59
N VAL A 162 15.02 -14.99 23.73
CA VAL A 162 14.47 -15.92 24.73
C VAL A 162 13.29 -15.25 25.42
N ILE A 163 12.17 -15.95 25.48
CA ILE A 163 10.98 -15.51 26.21
C ILE A 163 11.20 -15.81 27.70
N LEU A 164 11.53 -14.78 28.47
CA LEU A 164 11.85 -14.91 29.90
C LEU A 164 10.63 -14.75 30.82
N GLY A 165 9.48 -14.37 30.26
CA GLY A 165 8.26 -14.03 31.00
C GLY A 165 8.38 -12.72 31.79
N ASN A 166 7.24 -12.26 32.35
CA ASN A 166 7.17 -11.07 33.20
C ASN A 166 7.74 -9.78 32.57
N GLY A 167 7.59 -9.61 31.25
CA GLY A 167 8.05 -8.41 30.53
C GLY A 167 9.58 -8.26 30.44
N ARG A 168 10.35 -9.31 30.74
CA ARG A 168 11.83 -9.26 30.65
C ARG A 168 12.31 -9.56 29.24
N THR A 169 13.34 -8.83 28.82
CA THR A 169 13.96 -8.95 27.50
C THR A 169 15.29 -9.70 27.58
N ASP A 170 15.68 -10.33 26.47
CA ASP A 170 16.89 -11.15 26.41
C ASP A 170 18.17 -10.28 26.53
N PRO A 171 19.04 -10.51 27.53
CA PRO A 171 20.24 -9.70 27.72
C PRO A 171 21.29 -9.80 26.59
N LEU A 172 21.11 -10.73 25.64
CA LEU A 172 22.03 -10.96 24.52
C LEU A 172 21.58 -10.28 23.21
N ILE A 173 20.50 -9.48 23.25
CA ILE A 173 20.04 -8.72 22.09
C ILE A 173 21.13 -7.74 21.63
N ARG A 174 21.34 -7.66 20.32
CA ARG A 174 22.31 -6.73 19.71
C ARG A 174 21.66 -5.59 18.96
N ASP A 175 20.40 -5.72 18.59
CA ASP A 175 19.60 -4.73 17.86
C ASP A 175 18.18 -4.77 18.40
N ILE A 176 17.67 -3.61 18.80
CA ILE A 176 16.32 -3.51 19.33
C ILE A 176 15.25 -3.92 18.31
N ARG A 177 15.51 -3.74 17.01
CA ARG A 177 14.57 -4.11 15.93
C ARG A 177 14.61 -5.61 15.60
N GLY A 178 15.72 -6.28 15.94
CA GLY A 178 15.98 -7.65 15.50
C GLY A 178 16.22 -7.76 13.99
N ASN A 179 15.65 -8.79 13.37
CA ASN A 179 15.56 -8.87 11.92
C ASN A 179 14.45 -7.94 11.45
N TYR A 180 14.72 -7.17 10.40
CA TYR A 180 13.73 -6.24 9.85
C TYR A 180 13.88 -6.09 8.35
N VAL A 181 12.82 -5.58 7.73
CA VAL A 181 12.79 -5.08 6.36
C VAL A 181 12.28 -3.64 6.42
N LEU A 182 13.04 -2.73 5.80
CA LEU A 182 12.67 -1.33 5.60
C LEU A 182 12.37 -1.13 4.12
N ILE A 183 11.15 -0.70 3.80
CA ILE A 183 10.69 -0.49 2.42
C ILE A 183 10.48 1.01 2.23
N ARG A 184 11.12 1.58 1.22
CA ARG A 184 10.87 2.95 0.76
C ARG A 184 9.73 2.95 -0.24
N HIS A 185 8.75 3.79 0.00
CA HIS A 185 7.58 4.00 -0.84
C HIS A 185 7.67 5.37 -1.51
N THR A 186 7.29 5.43 -2.78
CA THR A 186 7.16 6.67 -3.53
C THR A 186 5.70 6.85 -3.94
N ASN A 187 5.30 8.09 -4.25
CA ASN A 187 3.91 8.42 -4.59
C ASN A 187 3.43 7.60 -5.80
N LEU A 188 2.12 7.35 -5.86
CA LEU A 188 1.45 6.79 -7.04
C LEU A 188 1.89 7.53 -8.31
N GLY A 189 2.45 6.80 -9.29
CA GLY A 189 2.88 7.35 -10.58
C GLY A 189 4.26 8.02 -10.60
N SER A 190 5.15 7.71 -9.64
CA SER A 190 6.56 8.12 -9.66
C SER A 190 7.49 6.91 -9.81
N ASP A 191 8.63 7.11 -10.47
CA ASP A 191 9.66 6.08 -10.59
C ASP A 191 10.19 5.70 -9.20
N VAL A 192 9.85 4.49 -8.75
CA VAL A 192 10.26 3.90 -7.47
C VAL A 192 11.79 3.82 -7.31
N SER A 193 12.55 3.85 -8.42
CA SER A 193 14.00 3.68 -8.43
C SER A 193 14.78 4.89 -7.87
N ALA A 194 14.18 6.09 -7.79
CA ALA A 194 14.84 7.29 -7.27
C ALA A 194 14.27 7.72 -5.90
N ALA A 195 15.15 8.04 -4.95
CA ALA A 195 14.74 8.63 -3.68
C ALA A 195 14.26 10.08 -3.90
N ALA A 196 12.96 10.29 -4.00
CA ALA A 196 12.35 11.61 -4.17
C ALA A 196 12.05 12.28 -2.81
N SER A 197 11.99 13.62 -2.79
CA SER A 197 11.47 14.37 -1.65
C SER A 197 10.03 13.96 -1.37
N GLY A 198 9.72 13.61 -0.12
CA GLY A 198 8.39 13.15 0.27
C GLY A 198 8.19 11.62 0.32
N SER A 199 9.25 10.82 0.11
CA SER A 199 9.18 9.36 0.29
C SER A 199 8.81 8.98 1.72
N GLU A 200 7.97 7.96 1.88
CA GLU A 200 7.63 7.35 3.17
C GLU A 200 8.36 6.01 3.30
N TYR A 201 8.67 5.57 4.52
CA TYR A 201 9.36 4.31 4.76
C TYR A 201 8.55 3.45 5.73
N SER A 202 8.20 2.23 5.34
CA SER A 202 7.63 1.26 6.28
C SER A 202 8.72 0.36 6.85
N LEU A 203 8.67 0.14 8.17
CA LEU A 203 9.53 -0.79 8.88
C LEU A 203 8.69 -1.97 9.37
N LEU A 204 9.11 -3.17 9.01
CA LEU A 204 8.60 -4.45 9.50
C LEU A 204 9.71 -5.09 10.33
N ALA A 205 9.54 -5.17 11.65
CA ALA A 205 10.59 -5.63 12.59
C ALA A 205 10.17 -6.90 13.36
N HIS A 206 11.09 -7.40 14.19
CA HIS A 206 10.94 -8.66 14.93
C HIS A 206 10.72 -9.90 14.05
N LEU A 207 11.29 -9.90 12.83
CA LEU A 207 11.07 -10.96 11.86
C LEU A 207 11.78 -12.27 12.22
N MET A 208 11.23 -13.39 11.76
CA MET A 208 11.76 -14.74 12.05
C MET A 208 13.13 -14.95 11.38
N PRO A 209 14.13 -15.52 12.09
CA PRO A 209 15.45 -15.81 11.54
C PRO A 209 15.36 -16.66 10.27
N GLY A 210 16.10 -16.26 9.23
CA GLY A 210 16.12 -16.98 7.94
C GLY A 210 14.83 -16.89 7.13
N SER A 211 13.85 -16.07 7.51
CA SER A 211 12.54 -15.98 6.82
C SER A 211 12.42 -14.88 5.77
N ILE A 212 13.31 -13.88 5.78
CA ILE A 212 13.25 -12.74 4.84
C ILE A 212 13.50 -13.24 3.41
N ARG A 213 12.55 -12.95 2.52
CA ARG A 213 12.49 -13.46 1.13
C ARG A 213 12.98 -12.46 0.09
N VAL A 214 13.20 -11.22 0.51
CA VAL A 214 13.55 -10.10 -0.36
C VAL A 214 15.00 -9.65 -0.16
N LYS A 215 15.53 -8.90 -1.13
CA LYS A 215 16.90 -8.36 -1.09
C LYS A 215 16.89 -6.84 -1.16
N LYS A 216 17.92 -6.19 -0.60
CA LYS A 216 18.12 -4.75 -0.75
C LYS A 216 18.13 -4.36 -2.24
N GLY A 217 17.37 -3.31 -2.58
CA GLY A 217 17.15 -2.82 -3.94
C GLY A 217 16.02 -3.52 -4.71
N GLN A 218 15.41 -4.58 -4.17
CA GLN A 218 14.31 -5.28 -4.83
C GLN A 218 13.02 -4.42 -4.80
N LEU A 219 12.35 -4.35 -5.95
CA LEU A 219 10.97 -3.86 -6.04
C LEU A 219 10.02 -4.90 -5.45
N VAL A 220 9.11 -4.44 -4.58
CA VAL A 220 8.05 -5.27 -3.99
C VAL A 220 6.69 -4.68 -4.31
N LYS A 221 5.70 -5.56 -4.55
CA LYS A 221 4.31 -5.15 -4.73
C LYS A 221 3.51 -5.27 -3.44
N CYS A 222 2.54 -4.39 -3.25
CA CYS A 222 1.61 -4.45 -2.11
C CYS A 222 0.97 -5.86 -2.03
N GLY A 223 1.08 -6.49 -0.86
CA GLY A 223 0.62 -7.86 -0.64
C GLY A 223 1.63 -8.96 -1.02
N GLU A 224 2.83 -8.62 -1.50
CA GLU A 224 3.88 -9.60 -1.77
C GLU A 224 4.50 -10.12 -0.44
N PRO A 225 4.71 -11.44 -0.28
CA PRO A 225 5.36 -12.00 0.91
C PRO A 225 6.82 -11.56 1.05
N VAL A 226 7.15 -10.84 2.13
CA VAL A 226 8.51 -10.34 2.40
C VAL A 226 9.25 -11.13 3.49
N ALA A 227 8.54 -11.69 4.47
CA ALA A 227 9.14 -12.42 5.59
C ALA A 227 8.10 -13.27 6.35
N ARG A 228 8.48 -13.80 7.52
CA ARG A 228 7.56 -14.36 8.52
C ARG A 228 7.70 -13.63 9.86
N CYS A 229 6.62 -13.52 10.62
CA CYS A 229 6.62 -12.96 11.98
C CYS A 229 7.48 -13.85 12.89
N GLY A 230 8.31 -13.22 13.74
CA GLY A 230 9.23 -13.89 14.64
C GLY A 230 9.25 -13.26 16.02
N ASN A 231 10.37 -13.41 16.70
CA ASN A 231 10.62 -12.87 18.04
C ASN A 231 12.06 -12.33 18.19
N SER A 232 12.70 -11.94 17.09
CA SER A 232 14.07 -11.40 17.13
C SER A 232 14.11 -9.98 17.68
N GLY A 233 15.21 -9.56 18.31
CA GLY A 233 15.36 -8.19 18.82
C GLY A 233 14.72 -7.95 20.19
N ASN A 234 14.40 -6.70 20.53
CA ASN A 234 13.86 -6.33 21.85
C ASN A 234 12.37 -6.62 21.98
N SER A 235 12.06 -7.91 21.93
CA SER A 235 10.71 -8.47 22.01
C SER A 235 10.56 -9.33 23.26
N THR A 236 9.40 -9.22 23.92
CA THR A 236 9.01 -10.06 25.07
C THR A 236 8.15 -11.26 24.67
N GLU A 237 7.54 -11.22 23.48
CA GLU A 237 6.75 -12.30 22.88
C GLU A 237 6.65 -12.12 21.36
N PRO A 238 6.45 -13.18 20.56
CA PRO A 238 6.27 -13.05 19.11
C PRO A 238 5.19 -12.02 18.71
N HIS A 239 5.57 -11.05 17.87
CA HIS A 239 4.68 -10.05 17.29
C HIS A 239 5.32 -9.41 16.05
N LEU A 240 4.53 -8.66 15.29
CA LEU A 240 5.02 -7.79 14.22
C LEU A 240 5.00 -6.35 14.73
N HIS A 241 6.17 -5.74 14.88
CA HIS A 241 6.28 -4.28 14.99
C HIS A 241 6.22 -3.68 13.58
N PHE A 242 5.26 -2.78 13.38
CA PHE A 242 5.04 -2.06 12.13
C PHE A 242 4.99 -0.56 12.38
N GLN A 243 5.75 0.22 11.61
CA GLN A 243 5.64 1.67 11.62
C GLN A 243 5.93 2.28 10.25
N VAL A 244 5.42 3.49 10.04
CA VAL A 244 5.79 4.33 8.91
C VAL A 244 6.56 5.54 9.41
N GLN A 245 7.63 5.92 8.70
CA GLN A 245 8.56 6.96 9.13
C GLN A 245 9.01 7.84 7.96
N ARG A 246 9.34 9.11 8.26
CA ARG A 246 9.67 10.14 7.26
C ARG A 246 10.99 9.93 6.51
N THR A 247 11.96 9.27 7.14
CA THR A 247 13.26 8.95 6.55
C THR A 247 13.67 7.55 6.96
N LYS A 248 14.72 6.98 6.36
CA LYS A 248 15.20 5.63 6.72
C LYS A 248 15.72 5.48 8.15
N SER A 249 15.98 6.57 8.88
CA SER A 249 16.56 6.50 10.23
C SER A 249 15.54 6.03 11.27
N PHE A 250 15.74 4.83 11.82
CA PHE A 250 14.90 4.33 12.92
C PHE A 250 14.92 5.20 14.18
N PHE A 251 16.08 5.80 14.50
CA PHE A 251 16.27 6.52 15.75
C PHE A 251 15.78 7.96 15.71
N SER A 252 15.83 8.60 14.54
CA SER A 252 15.64 10.06 14.43
C SER A 252 14.60 10.51 13.40
N ALA A 253 14.04 9.60 12.60
CA ALA A 253 12.94 9.96 11.71
C ALA A 253 11.65 10.12 12.50
N ALA A 254 10.85 11.14 12.23
CA ALA A 254 9.51 11.23 12.78
C ALA A 254 8.67 10.03 12.34
N GLY A 255 7.99 9.39 13.29
CA GLY A 255 6.91 8.46 12.98
C GLY A 255 5.77 9.21 12.29
N LEU A 256 5.10 8.55 11.35
CA LEU A 256 4.02 9.13 10.56
C LEU A 256 2.68 8.47 10.91
N PRO A 257 1.62 9.25 11.18
CA PRO A 257 0.28 8.71 11.39
C PRO A 257 -0.27 8.26 10.03
N ILE A 258 -0.67 7.00 9.94
CA ILE A 258 -1.21 6.42 8.70
C ILE A 258 -2.54 5.72 8.96
N HIS A 259 -3.38 5.67 7.94
CA HIS A 259 -4.60 4.86 7.93
C HIS A 259 -4.45 3.73 6.91
N PHE A 260 -5.09 2.61 7.19
CA PHE A 260 -5.09 1.44 6.31
C PHE A 260 -6.33 1.45 5.41
N SER A 261 -6.15 1.06 4.14
CA SER A 261 -7.22 0.96 3.16
C SER A 261 -8.01 -0.35 3.35
N SER A 262 -9.35 -0.24 3.36
CA SER A 262 -10.27 -1.39 3.32
C SER A 262 -10.01 -2.41 4.44
N VAL A 263 -10.06 -1.96 5.70
CA VAL A 263 -9.90 -2.83 6.89
C VAL A 263 -11.25 -3.14 7.52
N LEU A 264 -11.50 -4.42 7.80
CA LEU A 264 -12.57 -4.83 8.70
C LEU A 264 -12.04 -4.78 10.13
N ARG A 265 -12.80 -4.11 11.01
CA ARG A 265 -12.45 -3.89 12.41
C ARG A 265 -13.59 -4.35 13.33
N SER A 266 -13.20 -4.88 14.48
CA SER A 266 -14.12 -5.28 15.55
C SER A 266 -13.37 -5.25 16.89
N PRO A 267 -14.04 -5.08 18.03
CA PRO A 267 -13.38 -5.23 19.33
C PRO A 267 -12.78 -6.63 19.47
N GLN A 268 -11.56 -6.74 19.99
CA GLN A 268 -10.94 -8.03 20.28
C GLN A 268 -11.56 -8.66 21.54
N PRO A 269 -12.17 -9.86 21.42
CA PRO A 269 -12.67 -10.60 22.57
C PRO A 269 -11.53 -10.96 23.54
N GLY A 270 -11.82 -10.91 24.84
CA GLY A 270 -10.86 -11.22 25.89
C GLY A 270 -9.72 -10.22 26.06
N TYR A 271 -9.69 -9.11 25.31
CA TYR A 271 -8.55 -8.17 25.30
C TYR A 271 -8.19 -7.60 26.69
N ALA A 272 -9.18 -7.39 27.57
CA ALA A 272 -8.95 -6.93 28.94
C ALA A 272 -8.09 -7.90 29.78
N GLY A 273 -8.07 -9.19 29.42
CA GLY A 273 -7.18 -10.18 30.04
C GLY A 273 -5.73 -10.09 29.55
N TYR A 274 -5.51 -9.47 28.38
CA TYR A 274 -4.19 -9.22 27.81
C TYR A 274 -3.63 -7.86 28.26
N ASP A 275 -4.42 -6.80 28.15
CA ASP A 275 -4.05 -5.43 28.55
C ASP A 275 -5.16 -4.79 29.37
N SER A 276 -4.87 -4.52 30.65
CA SER A 276 -5.83 -3.97 31.61
C SER A 276 -6.00 -2.45 31.51
N ARG A 277 -5.24 -1.75 30.64
CA ARG A 277 -5.37 -0.30 30.47
C ARG A 277 -6.71 0.04 29.80
N PRO A 278 -7.45 1.07 30.27
CA PRO A 278 -8.74 1.46 29.70
C PRO A 278 -8.67 1.73 28.19
N LEU A 279 -9.57 1.17 27.38
CA LEU A 279 -9.64 1.48 25.94
C LEU A 279 -10.03 2.95 25.70
N PRO A 280 -9.63 3.55 24.56
CA PRO A 280 -9.97 4.94 24.24
C PRO A 280 -11.49 5.17 24.24
N VAL A 281 -11.92 6.31 24.81
CA VAL A 281 -13.34 6.71 24.92
C VAL A 281 -13.88 7.32 23.63
N HIS A 282 -12.99 7.93 22.82
CA HIS A 282 -13.32 8.57 21.55
C HIS A 282 -12.45 8.02 20.43
N GLU A 283 -13.10 7.56 19.37
CA GLU A 283 -12.46 6.93 18.20
C GLU A 283 -12.44 7.90 17.03
N ASP A 284 -11.24 8.23 16.54
CA ASP A 284 -11.06 8.74 15.19
C ASP A 284 -11.08 7.54 14.25
N GLY A 285 -12.25 7.23 13.67
CA GLY A 285 -12.49 6.03 12.87
C GLY A 285 -11.57 5.87 11.64
N ARG A 286 -10.76 6.87 11.32
CA ARG A 286 -9.72 6.80 10.28
C ARG A 286 -8.54 5.93 10.70
N PHE A 287 -8.18 5.91 11.99
CA PHE A 287 -6.98 5.25 12.50
C PHE A 287 -7.32 3.97 13.25
N LEU A 288 -6.35 3.06 13.32
CA LEU A 288 -6.43 1.90 14.20
C LEU A 288 -5.94 2.25 15.59
N HIS A 289 -6.44 1.57 16.61
CA HIS A 289 -5.97 1.67 17.98
C HIS A 289 -5.88 0.30 18.65
N ARG A 290 -5.20 0.25 19.80
CA ARG A 290 -5.10 -0.97 20.60
C ARG A 290 -6.47 -1.52 21.01
N GLY A 291 -6.60 -2.85 21.06
CA GLY A 291 -7.83 -3.55 21.39
C GLY A 291 -8.72 -3.88 20.19
N GLU A 292 -8.35 -3.47 18.98
CA GLU A 292 -9.07 -3.83 17.76
C GLU A 292 -8.55 -5.16 17.19
N ARG A 293 -9.49 -6.06 16.86
CA ARG A 293 -9.30 -7.18 15.94
C ARG A 293 -9.52 -6.68 14.51
N ILE A 294 -8.50 -6.81 13.69
CA ILE A 294 -8.39 -6.20 12.37
C ILE A 294 -8.02 -7.25 11.32
N GLN A 295 -8.58 -7.09 10.13
CA GLN A 295 -8.22 -7.89 8.96
C GLN A 295 -8.40 -7.09 7.68
N ASN A 296 -7.61 -7.41 6.66
CA ASN A 296 -7.84 -6.89 5.32
C ASN A 296 -9.24 -7.32 4.85
N ALA A 297 -10.06 -6.38 4.37
CA ALA A 297 -11.29 -6.75 3.70
C ALA A 297 -10.94 -7.60 2.48
N MET A 298 -11.56 -8.78 2.38
CA MET A 298 -11.42 -9.63 1.20
C MET A 298 -11.87 -8.82 -0.02
N LYS A 299 -10.97 -8.60 -1.00
CA LYS A 299 -11.42 -8.19 -2.33
C LYS A 299 -12.37 -9.29 -2.79
N LYS A 300 -13.67 -8.99 -2.94
CA LYS A 300 -14.58 -9.93 -3.59
C LYS A 300 -13.94 -10.30 -4.93
N LYS A 301 -13.69 -11.59 -5.13
CA LYS A 301 -13.24 -12.10 -6.43
C LYS A 301 -14.31 -11.67 -7.43
N LYS A 302 -13.95 -10.78 -8.35
CA LYS A 302 -14.84 -10.39 -9.45
C LYS A 302 -15.12 -11.63 -10.30
N PRO A 303 -16.32 -11.76 -10.88
CA PRO A 303 -16.65 -12.86 -11.77
C PRO A 303 -15.67 -12.88 -12.94
N ASP A 304 -15.27 -14.09 -13.35
CA ASP A 304 -14.34 -14.28 -14.47
C ASP A 304 -15.12 -14.21 -15.78
N ILE A 305 -14.74 -13.28 -16.67
CA ILE A 305 -15.37 -13.10 -17.98
C ILE A 305 -14.46 -13.73 -19.04
N PRO A 306 -14.90 -14.81 -19.72
CA PRO A 306 -14.06 -15.49 -20.69
C PRO A 306 -13.92 -14.65 -21.97
N VAL A 307 -12.70 -14.18 -22.22
CA VAL A 307 -12.36 -13.31 -23.36
C VAL A 307 -12.31 -14.12 -24.67
N ASN A 308 -12.83 -13.55 -25.77
CA ASN A 308 -12.90 -14.17 -27.10
C ASN A 308 -13.66 -15.51 -27.16
N LEU A 309 -14.48 -15.80 -26.15
CA LEU A 309 -15.31 -17.00 -26.07
C LEU A 309 -16.78 -16.60 -25.97
N LEU A 310 -17.65 -17.47 -26.46
CA LEU A 310 -19.10 -17.29 -26.33
C LEU A 310 -19.53 -17.75 -24.94
N PHE A 311 -20.16 -16.87 -24.17
CA PHE A 311 -20.63 -17.17 -22.81
C PHE A 311 -21.97 -16.51 -22.52
N GLN A 312 -22.67 -16.99 -21.48
CA GLN A 312 -23.92 -16.39 -21.05
C GLN A 312 -23.63 -15.16 -20.18
N ALA A 313 -23.68 -13.98 -20.81
CA ALA A 313 -23.47 -12.70 -20.15
C ALA A 313 -24.79 -12.11 -19.63
N CYS A 314 -25.81 -12.04 -20.50
CA CYS A 314 -27.14 -11.60 -20.07
C CYS A 314 -27.77 -12.64 -19.15
N TYR A 315 -28.60 -12.20 -18.20
CA TYR A 315 -29.31 -13.07 -17.26
C TYR A 315 -28.39 -13.83 -16.30
N ASN A 316 -27.09 -13.52 -16.28
CA ASN A 316 -26.14 -14.06 -15.32
C ASN A 316 -26.21 -13.23 -14.02
N PRO A 317 -26.69 -13.78 -12.90
CA PRO A 317 -26.92 -13.01 -11.68
C PRO A 317 -25.63 -12.44 -11.07
N GLU A 318 -24.48 -13.10 -11.27
CA GLU A 318 -23.20 -12.60 -10.76
C GLU A 318 -22.75 -11.36 -11.53
N LEU A 319 -22.89 -11.39 -12.86
CA LEU A 319 -22.55 -10.25 -13.72
C LEU A 319 -23.54 -9.10 -13.54
N GLU A 320 -24.84 -9.38 -13.49
CA GLU A 320 -25.87 -8.36 -13.27
C GLU A 320 -25.68 -7.61 -11.95
N LYS A 321 -25.22 -8.29 -10.90
CA LYS A 321 -24.92 -7.68 -9.61
C LYS A 321 -23.74 -6.71 -9.70
N GLU A 322 -22.70 -7.07 -10.42
CA GLU A 322 -21.54 -6.19 -10.65
C GLU A 322 -21.94 -4.99 -11.52
N ILE A 323 -22.73 -5.21 -12.57
CA ILE A 323 -23.27 -4.15 -13.43
C ILE A 323 -24.16 -3.19 -12.64
N ALA A 324 -25.02 -3.70 -11.76
CA ALA A 324 -25.85 -2.86 -10.91
C ALA A 324 -25.00 -1.95 -9.98
N ALA A 325 -23.95 -2.51 -9.38
CA ALA A 325 -23.03 -1.74 -8.54
C ALA A 325 -22.27 -0.68 -9.33
N CYS A 326 -21.81 -1.00 -10.55
CA CYS A 326 -21.18 -0.06 -11.47
C CYS A 326 -22.13 1.08 -11.84
N LYS A 327 -23.36 0.75 -12.26
CA LYS A 327 -24.38 1.74 -12.64
C LYS A 327 -24.72 2.70 -11.51
N GLU A 328 -24.74 2.24 -10.26
CA GLU A 328 -24.92 3.11 -9.09
C GLU A 328 -23.75 4.10 -8.94
N ALA A 329 -22.51 3.64 -9.13
CA ALA A 329 -21.33 4.50 -9.11
C ALA A 329 -21.34 5.52 -10.26
N CYS A 330 -21.66 5.10 -11.49
CA CYS A 330 -21.85 5.99 -12.64
C CYS A 330 -22.97 7.00 -12.38
N HIS A 331 -24.11 6.57 -11.82
CA HIS A 331 -25.21 7.47 -11.49
C HIS A 331 -24.75 8.57 -10.53
N ARG A 332 -24.10 8.20 -9.42
CA ARG A 332 -23.52 9.15 -8.47
C ARG A 332 -22.53 10.10 -9.13
N TYR A 333 -21.60 9.57 -9.94
CA TYR A 333 -20.64 10.38 -10.70
C TYR A 333 -21.34 11.44 -11.56
N ASN A 334 -22.39 11.02 -12.26
CA ASN A 334 -23.15 11.86 -13.19
C ASN A 334 -24.01 12.92 -12.51
N GLN A 335 -24.21 12.86 -11.18
CA GLN A 335 -24.88 13.89 -10.39
C GLN A 335 -23.91 14.91 -9.79
N LEU A 336 -22.60 14.69 -9.85
CA LEU A 336 -21.62 15.63 -9.31
C LEU A 336 -21.61 16.94 -10.09
N SER A 337 -21.24 18.03 -9.39
CA SER A 337 -20.91 19.28 -10.07
C SER A 337 -19.76 19.04 -11.05
N PRO A 338 -19.82 19.57 -12.28
CA PRO A 338 -18.71 19.49 -13.23
C PRO A 338 -17.40 20.08 -12.70
N ASN A 339 -17.48 21.00 -11.73
CA ASN A 339 -16.34 21.68 -11.12
C ASN A 339 -15.80 20.97 -9.85
N ASP A 340 -16.45 19.90 -9.37
CA ASP A 340 -16.01 19.15 -8.20
C ASP A 340 -15.02 18.05 -8.61
N ARG A 341 -13.76 18.44 -8.84
CA ARG A 341 -12.72 17.53 -9.34
C ARG A 341 -12.30 16.49 -8.31
N GLU A 342 -12.33 16.83 -7.02
CA GLU A 342 -11.92 15.92 -5.94
C GLU A 342 -12.93 14.77 -5.81
N ALA A 343 -14.23 15.08 -5.74
CA ALA A 343 -15.26 14.03 -5.67
C ALA A 343 -15.31 13.18 -6.95
N GLN A 344 -15.08 13.79 -8.12
CA GLN A 344 -14.96 13.06 -9.38
C GLN A 344 -13.81 12.05 -9.32
N GLN A 345 -12.62 12.49 -8.90
CA GLN A 345 -11.45 11.62 -8.80
C GLN A 345 -11.64 10.50 -7.77
N GLU A 346 -12.29 10.77 -6.64
CA GLU A 346 -12.58 9.74 -5.63
C GLU A 346 -13.44 8.62 -6.21
N ILE A 347 -14.53 8.96 -6.91
CA ILE A 347 -15.43 7.96 -7.51
C ILE A 347 -14.71 7.20 -8.62
N LEU A 348 -13.99 7.89 -9.52
CA LEU A 348 -13.25 7.24 -10.61
C LEU A 348 -12.15 6.30 -10.08
N ALA A 349 -11.42 6.68 -9.04
CA ALA A 349 -10.40 5.84 -8.41
C ALA A 349 -10.98 4.56 -7.78
N GLY A 350 -12.25 4.59 -7.36
CA GLY A 350 -12.96 3.41 -6.85
C GLY A 350 -13.65 2.58 -7.94
N LEU A 351 -13.93 3.18 -9.10
CA LEU A 351 -14.66 2.56 -10.20
C LEU A 351 -13.73 1.92 -11.24
N LEU A 352 -12.67 2.62 -11.66
CA LEU A 352 -11.81 2.22 -12.78
C LEU A 352 -10.78 1.16 -12.37
N GLY A 353 -10.33 0.36 -13.35
CA GLY A 353 -9.24 -0.61 -13.17
C GLY A 353 -7.89 0.07 -12.94
N GLY A 354 -7.71 1.25 -13.56
CA GLY A 354 -6.59 2.16 -13.31
C GLY A 354 -6.76 3.48 -14.06
N MET A 355 -6.18 4.55 -13.51
CA MET A 355 -6.14 5.86 -14.16
C MET A 355 -4.79 6.54 -13.91
N GLY A 356 -4.26 7.19 -14.94
CA GLY A 356 -3.09 8.06 -14.83
C GLY A 356 -3.40 9.41 -14.17
N LYS A 357 -2.40 10.28 -14.17
CA LYS A 357 -2.51 11.67 -13.70
C LYS A 357 -3.41 12.48 -14.62
N ASP A 358 -4.12 13.44 -14.05
CA ASP A 358 -4.93 14.41 -14.78
C ASP A 358 -5.98 13.79 -15.73
N ALA A 359 -6.43 12.56 -15.44
CA ALA A 359 -7.50 11.90 -16.18
C ALA A 359 -8.85 12.59 -15.91
N VAL A 360 -9.56 12.96 -16.98
CA VAL A 360 -10.84 13.66 -16.92
C VAL A 360 -11.89 12.93 -17.73
N PHE A 361 -12.99 12.57 -17.07
CA PHE A 361 -14.22 12.09 -17.71
C PHE A 361 -15.31 13.14 -17.53
N THR A 362 -15.73 13.80 -18.61
CA THR A 362 -16.79 14.81 -18.50
C THR A 362 -18.15 14.13 -18.41
N PRO A 363 -18.94 14.34 -17.33
CA PRO A 363 -20.26 13.73 -17.20
C PRO A 363 -21.21 14.12 -18.35
N PRO A 364 -22.16 13.26 -18.76
CA PRO A 364 -22.36 11.92 -18.23
C PRO A 364 -21.33 10.90 -18.76
N PHE A 365 -20.96 9.94 -17.93
CA PHE A 365 -20.14 8.78 -18.26
C PHE A 365 -20.85 7.50 -17.81
N TRP A 366 -20.82 6.47 -18.65
CA TRP A 366 -21.42 5.17 -18.34
C TRP A 366 -20.50 4.02 -18.74
N CYS A 367 -20.42 3.00 -17.87
CA CYS A 367 -19.79 1.72 -18.16
C CYS A 367 -20.50 0.55 -17.48
N ASP A 368 -20.13 -0.68 -17.85
CA ASP A 368 -20.76 -1.90 -17.35
C ASP A 368 -20.11 -2.39 -16.05
N TYR A 369 -18.77 -2.33 -15.93
CA TYR A 369 -18.03 -2.81 -14.76
C TYR A 369 -17.10 -1.76 -14.14
N GLY A 370 -16.53 -0.87 -14.96
CA GLY A 370 -15.54 0.12 -14.58
C GLY A 370 -14.14 -0.47 -14.40
N TYR A 371 -14.02 -1.58 -13.65
CA TYR A 371 -12.74 -2.17 -13.27
C TYR A 371 -11.98 -2.85 -14.42
N HIS A 372 -12.56 -2.91 -15.63
CA HIS A 372 -11.88 -3.34 -16.86
C HIS A 372 -11.34 -2.17 -17.69
N ILE A 373 -11.55 -0.92 -17.26
CA ILE A 373 -11.12 0.28 -17.96
C ILE A 373 -9.82 0.80 -17.34
N PHE A 374 -8.80 0.97 -18.18
CA PHE A 374 -7.50 1.51 -17.82
C PHE A 374 -7.17 2.69 -18.72
N VAL A 375 -6.92 3.86 -18.13
CA VAL A 375 -6.53 5.07 -18.87
C VAL A 375 -5.17 5.60 -18.43
N GLY A 376 -4.39 6.11 -19.37
CA GLY A 376 -3.08 6.72 -19.14
C GLY A 376 -3.13 8.13 -18.54
N ASP A 377 -1.97 8.79 -18.54
CA ASP A 377 -1.79 10.17 -18.08
C ASP A 377 -2.41 11.16 -19.09
N SER A 378 -2.95 12.27 -18.59
CA SER A 378 -3.54 13.35 -19.41
C SER A 378 -4.67 12.88 -20.35
N PHE A 379 -5.42 11.86 -19.94
CA PHE A 379 -6.62 11.39 -20.65
C PHE A 379 -7.77 12.39 -20.53
N TYR A 380 -8.40 12.74 -21.65
CA TYR A 380 -9.59 13.59 -21.67
C TYR A 380 -10.73 12.94 -22.46
N ALA A 381 -11.83 12.65 -21.77
CA ALA A 381 -13.11 12.32 -22.38
C ALA A 381 -14.10 13.46 -22.20
N ASN A 382 -14.70 13.86 -23.31
CA ASN A 382 -15.79 14.82 -23.34
C ASN A 382 -17.14 14.14 -23.02
N HIS A 383 -18.21 14.92 -22.99
CA HIS A 383 -19.53 14.52 -22.52
C HIS A 383 -20.06 13.26 -23.22
N ASN A 384 -20.78 12.42 -22.47
CA ASN A 384 -21.53 11.28 -22.98
C ASN A 384 -20.65 10.19 -23.61
N LEU A 385 -19.53 9.87 -22.95
CA LEU A 385 -18.76 8.67 -23.26
C LEU A 385 -19.46 7.44 -22.67
N VAL A 386 -19.64 6.41 -23.49
CA VAL A 386 -20.13 5.09 -23.07
C VAL A 386 -19.06 4.05 -23.38
N ILE A 387 -18.71 3.24 -22.37
CA ILE A 387 -17.76 2.12 -22.52
C ILE A 387 -18.42 0.82 -22.03
N THR A 388 -18.73 -0.12 -22.90
CA THR A 388 -19.20 -1.46 -22.48
C THR A 388 -18.01 -2.39 -22.28
N ASP A 389 -17.53 -2.45 -21.03
CA ASP A 389 -16.26 -3.06 -20.63
C ASP A 389 -16.41 -4.50 -20.11
N GLY A 390 -17.14 -5.34 -20.83
CA GLY A 390 -17.17 -6.79 -20.59
C GLY A 390 -15.79 -7.46 -20.71
N ALA A 391 -14.91 -6.91 -21.54
CA ALA A 391 -13.47 -7.20 -21.53
C ALA A 391 -12.67 -5.92 -21.28
N GLU A 392 -11.36 -6.08 -21.17
CA GLU A 392 -10.43 -4.98 -20.92
C GLU A 392 -10.47 -3.90 -22.01
N VAL A 393 -10.48 -2.64 -21.57
CA VAL A 393 -10.30 -1.46 -22.43
C VAL A 393 -9.07 -0.72 -21.93
N ARG A 394 -7.99 -0.72 -22.72
CA ARG A 394 -6.77 0.03 -22.43
C ARG A 394 -6.67 1.25 -23.31
N ILE A 395 -6.45 2.41 -22.70
CA ILE A 395 -6.28 3.69 -23.37
C ILE A 395 -4.96 4.30 -22.89
N GLY A 396 -4.11 4.68 -23.84
CA GLY A 396 -2.80 5.26 -23.58
C GLY A 396 -2.83 6.67 -23.01
N ASP A 397 -1.65 7.31 -23.02
CA ASP A 397 -1.43 8.66 -22.55
C ASP A 397 -1.85 9.70 -23.60
N HIS A 398 -2.20 10.90 -23.16
CA HIS A 398 -2.54 12.05 -24.01
C HIS A 398 -3.68 11.80 -25.00
N VAL A 399 -4.60 10.90 -24.67
CA VAL A 399 -5.75 10.57 -25.53
C VAL A 399 -6.89 11.57 -25.33
N PHE A 400 -7.42 12.06 -26.45
CA PHE A 400 -8.60 12.93 -26.49
C PHE A 400 -9.79 12.20 -27.11
N ILE A 401 -10.90 12.15 -26.39
CA ILE A 401 -12.17 11.58 -26.87
C ILE A 401 -13.22 12.69 -26.88
N ALA A 402 -13.72 13.01 -28.07
CA ALA A 402 -14.77 14.00 -28.27
C ALA A 402 -16.16 13.48 -27.81
N PRO A 403 -17.20 14.34 -27.77
CA PRO A 403 -18.49 13.94 -27.19
C PRO A 403 -19.18 12.79 -27.92
N ASN A 404 -20.07 12.10 -27.19
CA ASN A 404 -20.98 11.07 -27.73
C ASN A 404 -20.26 9.88 -28.38
N CYS A 405 -19.08 9.51 -27.89
CA CYS A 405 -18.37 8.34 -28.37
C CYS A 405 -18.80 7.07 -27.63
N CYS A 406 -18.74 5.94 -28.33
CA CYS A 406 -18.99 4.62 -27.77
C CYS A 406 -17.78 3.71 -28.01
N ILE A 407 -17.31 3.04 -26.96
CA ILE A 407 -16.29 1.99 -27.05
C ILE A 407 -16.95 0.70 -26.56
N THR A 408 -17.05 -0.31 -27.41
CA THR A 408 -17.67 -1.59 -27.03
C THR A 408 -16.68 -2.73 -27.08
N THR A 409 -16.64 -3.53 -26.02
CA THR A 409 -15.97 -4.83 -26.02
C THR A 409 -16.93 -5.99 -26.27
N ALA A 410 -18.24 -5.72 -26.24
CA ALA A 410 -19.28 -6.74 -26.38
C ALA A 410 -19.68 -6.95 -27.86
N GLU A 411 -19.88 -8.21 -28.23
CA GLU A 411 -20.64 -8.67 -29.38
C GLU A 411 -21.71 -9.66 -28.91
N HIS A 412 -22.82 -9.76 -29.65
CA HIS A 412 -23.84 -10.77 -29.38
C HIS A 412 -23.76 -11.91 -30.39
N ALA A 413 -24.25 -13.09 -29.98
CA ALA A 413 -24.45 -14.19 -30.90
C ALA A 413 -25.29 -13.77 -32.12
N LEU A 414 -24.82 -14.11 -33.32
CA LEU A 414 -25.57 -13.87 -34.56
C LEU A 414 -26.82 -14.76 -34.62
N ASP A 415 -26.71 -16.00 -34.14
CA ASP A 415 -27.83 -16.93 -34.05
C ASP A 415 -28.90 -16.39 -33.07
N PRO A 416 -30.17 -16.24 -33.50
CA PRO A 416 -31.23 -15.72 -32.65
C PRO A 416 -31.53 -16.57 -31.41
N ALA A 417 -31.34 -17.89 -31.45
CA ALA A 417 -31.59 -18.74 -30.29
C ALA A 417 -30.52 -18.57 -29.22
N GLN A 418 -29.24 -18.53 -29.61
CA GLN A 418 -28.14 -18.17 -28.73
C GLN A 418 -28.30 -16.75 -28.17
N ARG A 419 -28.66 -15.78 -29.00
CA ARG A 419 -28.88 -14.40 -28.53
C ARG A 419 -30.03 -14.30 -27.52
N ARG A 420 -31.14 -15.02 -27.75
CA ARG A 420 -32.23 -15.13 -26.77
C ARG A 420 -31.80 -15.79 -25.46
N ALA A 421 -30.81 -16.67 -25.50
CA ALA A 421 -30.23 -17.29 -24.31
C ALA A 421 -29.28 -16.35 -23.54
N GLY A 422 -29.03 -15.13 -24.04
CA GLY A 422 -28.14 -14.15 -23.40
C GLY A 422 -26.67 -14.35 -23.74
N MET A 423 -26.36 -15.00 -24.86
CA MET A 423 -24.98 -15.29 -25.25
C MET A 423 -24.28 -14.07 -25.87
N GLU A 424 -23.10 -13.75 -25.34
CA GLU A 424 -22.22 -12.66 -25.76
C GLU A 424 -20.78 -13.13 -25.94
N ILE A 425 -19.97 -12.32 -26.62
CA ILE A 425 -18.52 -12.43 -26.74
C ILE A 425 -17.93 -11.12 -26.26
N ALA A 426 -16.94 -11.19 -25.38
CA ALA A 426 -16.19 -10.03 -24.94
C ALA A 426 -14.79 -10.03 -25.59
N LYS A 427 -14.42 -8.96 -26.29
CA LYS A 427 -13.12 -8.80 -26.96
C LYS A 427 -12.45 -7.48 -26.54
N PRO A 428 -11.20 -7.50 -26.08
CA PRO A 428 -10.54 -6.30 -25.56
C PRO A 428 -10.39 -5.21 -26.62
N VAL A 429 -10.33 -3.95 -26.19
CA VAL A 429 -10.03 -2.81 -27.05
C VAL A 429 -8.75 -2.13 -26.56
N ASN A 430 -7.84 -1.82 -27.47
CA ASN A 430 -6.59 -1.12 -27.17
C ASN A 430 -6.52 0.19 -27.96
N ILE A 431 -6.28 1.30 -27.28
CA ILE A 431 -6.10 2.62 -27.87
C ILE A 431 -4.73 3.12 -27.43
N GLY A 432 -3.88 3.41 -28.41
CA GLY A 432 -2.53 3.89 -28.22
C GLY A 432 -2.45 5.29 -27.62
N ASN A 433 -1.22 5.80 -27.52
CA ASN A 433 -0.94 7.14 -27.02
C ASN A 433 -1.24 8.21 -28.08
N ASP A 434 -1.47 9.45 -27.66
CA ASP A 434 -1.64 10.61 -28.56
C ASP A 434 -2.78 10.44 -29.60
N VAL A 435 -3.76 9.59 -29.31
CA VAL A 435 -4.91 9.34 -30.18
C VAL A 435 -5.98 10.41 -29.97
N TRP A 436 -6.59 10.88 -31.07
CA TRP A 436 -7.78 11.71 -31.02
C TRP A 436 -8.98 11.02 -31.67
N ILE A 437 -10.07 10.86 -30.92
CA ILE A 437 -11.33 10.28 -31.38
C ILE A 437 -12.39 11.37 -31.53
N GLY A 438 -12.81 11.61 -32.77
CA GLY A 438 -13.80 12.61 -33.14
C GLY A 438 -15.22 12.26 -32.68
N ALA A 439 -16.07 13.28 -32.56
CA ALA A 439 -17.38 13.17 -31.91
C ALA A 439 -18.29 12.13 -32.58
N GLY A 440 -19.08 11.41 -31.79
CA GLY A 440 -20.03 10.42 -32.33
C GLY A 440 -19.40 9.15 -32.88
N SER A 441 -18.10 8.91 -32.66
CA SER A 441 -17.43 7.71 -33.16
C SER A 441 -17.75 6.48 -32.31
N THR A 442 -17.79 5.32 -32.96
CA THR A 442 -17.99 4.02 -32.32
C THR A 442 -16.80 3.11 -32.59
N ILE A 443 -16.14 2.62 -31.54
CA ILE A 443 -15.04 1.66 -31.61
C ILE A 443 -15.58 0.27 -31.26
N LEU A 444 -15.48 -0.68 -32.19
CA LEU A 444 -16.03 -2.03 -32.00
C LEU A 444 -15.06 -2.98 -31.28
N ALA A 445 -15.63 -4.08 -30.79
CA ALA A 445 -14.95 -5.09 -30.00
C ALA A 445 -13.71 -5.67 -30.72
N GLY A 446 -12.60 -5.80 -30.00
CA GLY A 446 -11.37 -6.40 -30.53
C GLY A 446 -10.47 -5.44 -31.29
N VAL A 447 -10.84 -4.16 -31.44
CA VAL A 447 -10.07 -3.18 -32.21
C VAL A 447 -8.85 -2.67 -31.44
N THR A 448 -7.73 -2.53 -32.16
CA THR A 448 -6.56 -1.77 -31.74
C THR A 448 -6.39 -0.50 -32.58
N ILE A 449 -6.20 0.65 -31.94
CA ILE A 449 -5.87 1.93 -32.58
C ILE A 449 -4.43 2.28 -32.23
N GLY A 450 -3.55 2.40 -33.23
CA GLY A 450 -2.15 2.73 -33.04
C GLY A 450 -1.92 4.19 -32.66
N ASP A 451 -0.77 4.43 -32.03
CA ASP A 451 -0.35 5.74 -31.49
C ASP A 451 -0.45 6.89 -32.51
N GLY A 452 -0.76 8.09 -32.02
CA GLY A 452 -0.80 9.32 -32.81
C GLY A 452 -1.90 9.37 -33.87
N SER A 453 -2.84 8.42 -33.89
CA SER A 453 -3.87 8.35 -34.91
C SER A 453 -5.06 9.26 -34.62
N VAL A 454 -5.72 9.72 -35.69
CA VAL A 454 -6.94 10.52 -35.63
C VAL A 454 -8.10 9.73 -36.22
N ILE A 455 -9.15 9.53 -35.43
CA ILE A 455 -10.42 8.97 -35.87
C ILE A 455 -11.39 10.13 -36.12
N GLY A 456 -11.82 10.32 -37.37
CA GLY A 456 -12.77 11.38 -37.71
C GLY A 456 -14.14 11.17 -37.07
N ALA A 457 -14.87 12.27 -36.87
CA ALA A 457 -16.21 12.25 -36.28
C ALA A 457 -17.18 11.29 -37.02
N GLY A 458 -18.06 10.64 -36.27
CA GLY A 458 -19.08 9.72 -36.79
C GLY A 458 -18.54 8.41 -37.36
N SER A 459 -17.26 8.07 -37.10
CA SER A 459 -16.67 6.85 -37.65
C SER A 459 -17.13 5.59 -36.92
N VAL A 460 -17.28 4.48 -37.65
CA VAL A 460 -17.51 3.15 -37.07
C VAL A 460 -16.27 2.30 -37.31
N VAL A 461 -15.43 2.17 -36.29
CA VAL A 461 -14.14 1.48 -36.37
C VAL A 461 -14.34 -0.01 -36.18
N THR A 462 -14.33 -0.76 -37.29
CA THR A 462 -14.60 -2.20 -37.33
C THR A 462 -13.34 -3.06 -37.43
N LYS A 463 -12.16 -2.43 -37.56
CA LYS A 463 -10.86 -3.07 -37.79
C LYS A 463 -9.78 -2.19 -37.17
N ASP A 464 -8.63 -2.79 -36.89
CA ASP A 464 -7.47 -2.09 -36.37
C ASP A 464 -7.05 -0.91 -37.26
N ILE A 465 -6.59 0.16 -36.60
CA ILE A 465 -6.09 1.37 -37.22
C ILE A 465 -4.58 1.46 -36.97
N PRO A 466 -3.74 1.54 -38.02
CA PRO A 466 -2.29 1.73 -37.86
C PRO A 466 -1.95 3.04 -37.13
N ALA A 467 -0.76 3.14 -36.56
CA ALA A 467 -0.28 4.38 -35.93
C ALA A 467 -0.06 5.52 -36.95
N GLY A 468 -0.22 6.77 -36.51
CA GLY A 468 0.13 7.97 -37.27
C GLY A 468 -0.74 8.26 -38.48
N VAL A 469 -2.00 7.79 -38.48
CA VAL A 469 -2.91 7.96 -39.63
C VAL A 469 -4.17 8.75 -39.27
N ILE A 470 -4.79 9.31 -40.31
CA ILE A 470 -6.15 9.83 -40.24
C ILE A 470 -7.09 8.79 -40.84
N ALA A 471 -8.05 8.31 -40.07
CA ALA A 471 -9.06 7.34 -40.49
C ALA A 471 -10.47 7.87 -40.26
N VAL A 472 -11.37 7.68 -41.24
CA VAL A 472 -12.75 8.19 -41.16
C VAL A 472 -13.77 7.21 -41.77
N GLY A 473 -15.05 7.38 -41.43
CA GLY A 473 -16.17 6.82 -42.19
C GLY A 473 -16.88 5.61 -41.58
N VAL A 474 -17.87 5.10 -42.31
CA VAL A 474 -18.71 3.95 -41.92
C VAL A 474 -18.74 2.92 -43.05
N PRO A 475 -17.99 1.82 -42.96
CA PRO A 475 -17.00 1.52 -41.92
C PRO A 475 -15.75 2.40 -42.04
N CYS A 476 -15.05 2.60 -40.92
CA CYS A 476 -13.86 3.45 -40.85
C CYS A 476 -12.74 2.90 -41.74
N ARG A 477 -12.07 3.78 -42.47
CA ARG A 477 -10.96 3.47 -43.37
C ARG A 477 -9.87 4.52 -43.22
N VAL A 478 -8.62 4.10 -43.32
CA VAL A 478 -7.47 5.00 -43.41
C VAL A 478 -7.61 5.86 -44.66
N VAL A 479 -7.53 7.17 -44.50
CA VAL A 479 -7.57 8.16 -45.59
C VAL A 479 -6.15 8.49 -46.03
N ARG A 480 -5.27 8.80 -45.08
CA ARG A 480 -3.86 9.13 -45.31
C ARG A 480 -3.06 9.09 -44.01
N GLU A 481 -1.74 9.14 -44.12
CA GLU A 481 -0.82 9.37 -43.02
C GLU A 481 -0.82 10.84 -42.57
N ILE A 482 -0.49 11.07 -41.30
CA ILE A 482 -0.20 12.39 -40.72
C ILE A 482 1.23 12.77 -41.10
N ASN A 483 1.44 14.01 -41.54
CA ASN A 483 2.75 14.49 -41.99
C ASN A 483 3.04 15.93 -41.56
N GLU A 484 4.22 16.46 -41.90
CA GLU A 484 4.66 17.80 -41.49
C GLU A 484 3.70 18.94 -41.90
N ALA A 485 2.92 18.78 -42.96
CA ALA A 485 1.94 19.80 -43.36
C ALA A 485 0.81 19.94 -42.31
N ASP A 486 0.54 18.90 -41.51
CA ASP A 486 -0.47 18.93 -40.47
C ASP A 486 -0.08 19.83 -39.28
N LYS A 487 1.22 20.01 -39.01
CA LYS A 487 1.70 20.92 -37.95
C LYS A 487 1.34 22.38 -38.22
N ASN A 488 1.28 22.76 -39.50
CA ASN A 488 1.01 24.13 -39.95
C ASN A 488 -0.38 24.26 -40.59
N ARG A 489 -1.28 23.30 -40.32
CA ARG A 489 -2.62 23.24 -40.91
C ARG A 489 -3.47 24.47 -40.59
N TYR A 490 -3.25 25.05 -39.41
CA TYR A 490 -3.97 26.20 -38.87
C TYR A 490 -2.96 27.29 -38.45
N PRO A 491 -3.29 28.59 -38.60
CA PRO A 491 -2.47 29.67 -38.07
C PRO A 491 -2.33 29.56 -36.54
N LEU A 492 -1.12 29.83 -36.02
CA LEU A 492 -0.89 29.96 -34.58
C LEU A 492 -1.43 31.31 -34.10
N TYR A 493 -2.21 31.30 -33.02
CA TYR A 493 -2.65 32.53 -32.37
C TYR A 493 -1.51 33.10 -31.53
N GLU A 494 -0.99 34.26 -31.92
CA GLU A 494 0.01 35.02 -31.17
C GLU A 494 -0.69 36.19 -30.45
N PRO A 495 -0.80 36.17 -29.11
CA PRO A 495 -1.59 37.15 -28.35
C PRO A 495 -1.11 38.61 -28.50
N ASP A 496 0.15 38.81 -28.90
CA ASP A 496 0.84 40.11 -28.93
C ASP A 496 1.41 40.48 -30.32
N GLY A 497 0.93 39.87 -31.41
CA GLY A 497 1.41 40.18 -32.76
C GLY A 497 1.02 41.60 -33.21
N GLU A 498 2.00 42.51 -33.30
CA GLU A 498 1.87 43.77 -34.04
C GLU A 498 1.35 43.49 -35.46
N ASP A 499 0.28 44.19 -35.85
CA ASP A 499 -0.28 44.17 -37.19
C ASP A 499 0.69 44.86 -38.17
N ASP A 500 1.66 44.11 -38.66
CA ASP A 500 2.56 44.55 -39.74
C ASP A 500 2.03 44.10 -41.12
N SER A 501 0.71 43.91 -41.26
CA SER A 501 0.08 43.56 -42.54
C SER A 501 -0.56 44.75 -43.27
N ALA A 502 -0.33 45.98 -42.80
CA ALA A 502 -0.57 47.20 -43.55
C ALA A 502 0.67 47.65 -44.37
N ALA A 503 1.30 46.73 -45.11
CA ALA A 503 2.36 47.09 -46.08
C ALA A 503 2.37 46.18 -47.32
N GLY A 504 1.31 46.27 -48.12
CA GLY A 504 1.39 46.22 -49.58
C GLY A 504 1.52 44.85 -50.25
N LYS A 505 0.54 44.53 -51.09
CA LYS A 505 0.66 44.73 -52.54
C LYS A 505 -0.69 44.58 -53.25
N ASN A 506 -0.87 45.52 -54.18
CA ASN A 506 -1.83 45.51 -55.30
C ASN A 506 -1.79 44.22 -56.11
#